data_AF-A0A9E3FWR7-F1
#
_entry.id   AF-A0A9E3FWR7-F1
#
_cell.length_a   1.000
_cell.length_b   1.000
_cell.length_c   1.000
_cell.angle_alpha   90.00
_cell.angle_beta   90.00
_cell.angle_gamma   90.00
#
_symmetry.space_group_name_H-M   'P 1'
#
loop_
_entity.id
_entity.type
_entity.pdbx_description
1 polymer ?
#
loop_
_entity_poly.entity_id
_entity_poly.type
_entity_poly.pdbx_seq_one_letter_code
_entity_poly.pdbx_strand_id
1 'polypeptide(L)'
;MIDFYAQKVGGEPFSSHALATFPDLDIGQLRRLQRQYWNAFKHATHLSGQERDDDELLSRFTDVQNDHVLFIGWYDYALVADAMPVEAQVHQIWYLALYPEKLDPAISAETIQSAFPNLRSFPRDQQKRLLLKRIKMAKSDAELMNDPKTENRPLIIGWP
;
A
#
# COMPACT_ATOMS: atom_id res chain seq x y z
N MET A 1 7.18 -1.06 13.24
CA MET A 1 6.40 -1.06 11.99
C MET A 1 5.67 0.29 11.96
N ILE A 2 5.22 0.75 10.80
CA ILE A 2 4.69 2.12 10.67
C ILE A 2 3.39 2.33 11.47
N ASP A 3 2.64 1.24 11.68
CA ASP A 3 1.51 1.10 12.61
C ASP A 3 1.77 1.73 14.00
N PHE A 4 2.93 1.45 14.59
CA PHE A 4 3.33 1.98 15.89
C PHE A 4 3.48 3.51 15.87
N TYR A 5 4.05 4.05 14.78
CA TYR A 5 4.21 5.49 14.66
C TYR A 5 2.88 6.19 14.38
N ALA A 6 1.97 5.57 13.60
CA ALA A 6 0.62 6.09 13.38
C ALA A 6 -0.15 6.21 14.72
N GLN A 7 -0.09 5.18 15.56
CA GLN A 7 -0.67 5.23 16.91
C GLN A 7 0.00 6.28 17.80
N LYS A 8 1.34 6.42 17.72
CA LYS A 8 2.09 7.40 18.52
C LYS A 8 1.66 8.84 18.23
N VAL A 9 1.26 9.16 17.00
CA VAL A 9 0.74 10.48 16.63
C VAL A 9 -0.78 10.63 16.85
N GLY A 10 -1.41 9.62 17.46
CA GLY A 10 -2.86 9.62 17.72
C GLY A 10 -3.72 9.24 16.51
N GLY A 11 -3.12 8.80 15.41
CA GLY A 11 -3.83 8.29 14.24
C GLY A 11 -4.32 6.86 14.43
N GLU A 12 -5.36 6.49 13.68
CA GLU A 12 -5.86 5.11 13.63
C GLU A 12 -5.20 4.35 12.48
N PRO A 13 -4.24 3.45 12.74
CA PRO A 13 -3.61 2.69 11.68
C PRO A 13 -4.63 1.77 11.00
N PHE A 14 -4.31 1.32 9.79
CA PHE A 14 -5.17 0.40 9.03
C PHE A 14 -5.51 -0.87 9.83
N SER A 15 -4.60 -1.32 10.69
CA SER A 15 -4.86 -2.47 11.58
C SER A 15 -6.02 -2.25 12.55
N SER A 16 -6.21 -1.04 13.06
CA SER A 16 -7.36 -0.70 13.91
C SER A 16 -8.67 -0.81 13.12
N HIS A 17 -8.69 -0.26 11.90
CA HIS A 17 -9.84 -0.38 11.01
C HIS A 17 -10.14 -1.85 10.66
N ALA A 18 -9.12 -2.64 10.32
CA ALA A 18 -9.30 -4.05 9.99
C ALA A 18 -9.91 -4.87 11.15
N LEU A 19 -9.49 -4.61 12.39
CA LEU A 19 -10.04 -5.27 13.57
C LEU A 19 -11.49 -4.84 13.86
N ALA A 20 -11.84 -3.58 13.58
CA ALA A 20 -13.21 -3.11 13.72
C ALA A 20 -14.15 -3.72 12.66
N THR A 21 -13.66 -3.87 11.43
CA THR A 21 -14.42 -4.42 10.30
C THR A 21 -14.56 -5.93 10.36
N PHE A 22 -13.55 -6.65 10.88
CA PHE A 22 -13.54 -8.11 11.00
C PHE A 22 -13.41 -8.51 12.48
N PRO A 23 -14.52 -8.53 13.25
CA PRO A 23 -14.48 -8.74 14.70
C PRO A 23 -13.98 -10.13 15.11
N ASP A 24 -14.05 -11.12 14.21
CA ASP A 24 -13.53 -12.47 14.44
C ASP A 24 -12.00 -12.56 14.29
N LEU A 25 -11.36 -11.51 13.77
CA LEU A 25 -9.92 -11.48 13.55
C LEU A 25 -9.20 -11.00 14.82
N ASP A 26 -8.30 -11.82 15.36
CA ASP A 26 -7.46 -11.39 16.48
C ASP A 26 -6.21 -10.62 16.00
N ILE A 27 -5.68 -9.72 16.85
CA ILE A 27 -4.51 -8.89 16.52
C ILE A 27 -3.24 -9.71 16.24
N GLY A 28 -3.11 -10.89 16.86
CA GLY A 28 -2.01 -11.82 16.62
C GLY A 28 -2.09 -12.45 15.24
N GLN A 29 -3.28 -12.89 14.81
CA GLN A 29 -3.55 -13.37 13.45
C GLN A 29 -3.26 -12.29 12.42
N LEU A 30 -3.77 -11.07 12.62
CA LEU A 30 -3.53 -9.96 11.72
C LEU A 30 -2.03 -9.66 11.56
N ARG A 31 -1.28 -9.59 12.67
CA ARG A 31 0.17 -9.37 12.64
C ARG A 31 0.94 -10.50 11.97
N ARG A 32 0.49 -11.75 12.12
CA ARG A 32 1.09 -12.90 11.41
C ARG A 32 0.90 -12.75 9.90
N LEU A 33 -0.33 -12.46 9.46
CA LEU A 33 -0.66 -12.25 8.04
C LEU A 33 0.16 -11.11 7.43
N GLN A 34 0.21 -9.95 8.10
CA GLN A 34 0.99 -8.80 7.62
C GLN A 34 2.48 -9.09 7.49
N ARG A 35 3.04 -9.90 8.39
CA ARG A 35 4.49 -10.14 8.48
C ARG A 35 4.95 -11.39 7.75
N GLN A 36 4.05 -12.22 7.22
CA GLN A 36 4.42 -13.55 6.73
C GLN A 36 5.50 -13.50 5.64
N TYR A 37 5.29 -12.70 4.58
CA TYR A 37 6.25 -12.56 3.49
C TYR A 37 7.47 -11.75 3.90
N TRP A 38 7.27 -10.67 4.67
CA TRP A 38 8.38 -9.84 5.16
C TRP A 38 9.37 -10.63 6.02
N ASN A 39 8.87 -11.52 6.89
CA ASN A 39 9.71 -12.39 7.70
C ASN A 39 10.49 -13.39 6.85
N ALA A 40 9.87 -13.97 5.82
CA ALA A 40 10.54 -14.87 4.89
C ALA A 40 11.64 -14.16 4.08
N PHE A 41 11.43 -12.91 3.68
CA PHE A 41 12.45 -12.14 2.96
C PHE A 41 13.62 -11.71 3.84
N LYS A 42 13.36 -11.31 5.09
CA LYS A 42 14.40 -10.67 5.93
C LYS A 42 15.22 -11.64 6.78
N HIS A 43 14.69 -12.83 7.07
CA HIS A 43 15.32 -13.77 8.01
C HIS A 43 15.61 -15.08 7.27
N ALA A 44 16.86 -15.55 7.33
CA ALA A 44 17.22 -16.86 6.83
C ALA A 44 16.89 -18.00 7.83
N THR A 45 16.75 -17.67 9.12
CA THR A 45 16.53 -18.66 10.20
C THR A 45 15.35 -18.30 11.09
N HIS A 46 14.77 -19.31 11.73
CA HIS A 46 13.88 -19.14 12.88
C HIS A 46 14.65 -18.62 14.10
N LEU A 47 13.91 -18.19 15.14
CA LEU A 47 14.52 -17.82 16.43
C LEU A 47 15.26 -18.99 17.09
N SER A 48 14.92 -20.23 16.73
CA SER A 48 15.63 -21.45 17.17
C SER A 48 16.98 -21.65 16.49
N GLY A 49 17.34 -20.82 15.50
CA GLY A 49 18.57 -20.97 14.71
C GLY A 49 18.46 -21.95 13.54
N GLN A 50 17.32 -22.64 13.38
CA GLN A 50 17.06 -23.50 12.23
C GLN A 50 16.78 -22.68 10.97
N GLU A 51 17.30 -23.12 9.83
CA GLU A 51 16.98 -22.53 8.53
C GLU A 51 15.47 -22.58 8.26
N ARG A 52 14.96 -21.54 7.61
CA ARG A 52 13.55 -21.45 7.25
C ARG A 52 13.33 -22.13 5.91
N ASP A 53 12.36 -23.03 5.86
CA ASP A 53 11.83 -23.58 4.61
C ASP A 53 10.57 -22.78 4.21
N ASP A 54 10.80 -21.65 3.55
CA ASP A 54 9.74 -20.74 3.12
C ASP A 54 9.48 -20.82 1.60
N ASP A 55 10.02 -21.81 0.87
CA ASP A 55 9.92 -21.88 -0.60
C ASP A 55 8.46 -21.87 -1.07
N GLU A 56 7.60 -22.66 -0.42
CA GLU A 56 6.16 -22.68 -0.72
C GLU A 56 5.51 -21.33 -0.43
N LEU A 57 5.87 -20.68 0.68
CA LEU A 57 5.34 -19.37 1.06
C LEU A 57 5.76 -18.31 0.04
N LEU A 58 7.04 -18.27 -0.33
CA LEU A 58 7.59 -17.33 -1.30
C LEU A 58 7.01 -17.55 -2.70
N SER A 59 6.73 -18.80 -3.08
CA SER A 59 6.09 -19.11 -4.37
C SER A 59 4.69 -18.48 -4.53
N ARG A 60 4.03 -18.16 -3.40
CA ARG A 60 2.70 -17.52 -3.36
C ARG A 60 2.76 -16.00 -3.30
N PHE A 61 3.94 -15.41 -3.11
CA PHE A 61 4.08 -13.96 -3.16
C PHE A 61 4.05 -13.47 -4.61
N THR A 62 2.91 -12.92 -5.03
CA THR A 62 2.75 -12.34 -6.36
C THR A 62 2.63 -10.82 -6.27
N ASP A 63 2.72 -10.17 -7.43
CA ASP A 63 2.42 -8.75 -7.60
C ASP A 63 1.09 -8.32 -6.97
N VAL A 64 0.08 -9.21 -6.92
CA VAL A 64 -1.25 -8.91 -6.36
C VAL A 64 -1.20 -8.79 -4.85
N GLN A 65 -0.45 -9.68 -4.15
CA GLN A 65 -0.28 -9.54 -2.70
C GLN A 65 0.46 -8.25 -2.36
N ASN A 66 1.40 -7.82 -3.21
CA ASN A 66 2.16 -6.60 -2.99
C ASN A 66 1.28 -5.34 -3.03
N ASP A 67 0.23 -5.30 -3.85
CA ASP A 67 -0.69 -4.15 -3.93
C ASP A 67 -1.30 -3.79 -2.57
N HIS A 68 -1.77 -4.81 -1.84
CA HIS A 68 -2.36 -4.64 -0.51
C HIS A 68 -1.33 -4.14 0.51
N VAL A 69 -0.13 -4.71 0.49
CA VAL A 69 0.94 -4.34 1.42
C VAL A 69 1.38 -2.89 1.20
N LEU A 70 1.55 -2.48 -0.06
CA LEU A 70 1.88 -1.11 -0.42
C LEU A 70 0.78 -0.14 -0.03
N PHE A 71 -0.49 -0.48 -0.29
CA PHE A 71 -1.62 0.38 0.08
C PHE A 71 -1.66 0.65 1.59
N ILE A 72 -1.55 -0.41 2.40
CA ILE A 72 -1.54 -0.32 3.87
C ILE A 72 -0.35 0.50 4.36
N GLY A 73 0.85 0.22 3.82
CA GLY A 73 2.06 0.93 4.21
C GLY A 73 1.96 2.44 3.95
N TRP A 74 1.44 2.83 2.77
CA TRP A 74 1.23 4.24 2.44
C TRP A 74 0.11 4.90 3.23
N TYR A 75 -0.96 4.17 3.54
CA TYR A 75 -2.04 4.68 4.40
C TYR A 75 -1.50 5.06 5.78
N ASP A 76 -0.80 4.14 6.44
CA ASP A 76 -0.21 4.40 7.76
C ASP A 76 0.89 5.47 7.68
N TYR A 77 1.66 5.52 6.58
CA TYR A 77 2.65 6.57 6.37
C TYR A 77 2.02 7.97 6.33
N ALA A 78 0.92 8.14 5.60
CA ALA A 78 0.23 9.43 5.49
C ALA A 78 -0.20 9.96 6.86
N LEU A 79 -0.69 9.07 7.74
CA LEU A 79 -1.08 9.43 9.10
C LEU A 79 0.09 9.98 9.93
N VAL A 80 1.30 9.46 9.70
CA VAL A 80 2.51 9.84 10.44
C VAL A 80 3.16 11.09 9.88
N ALA A 81 3.33 11.13 8.56
CA ALA A 81 4.06 12.20 7.88
C ALA A 81 3.19 13.44 7.65
N ASP A 82 1.87 13.30 7.76
CA ASP A 82 0.87 14.31 7.37
C ASP A 82 1.05 14.83 5.92
N ALA A 83 1.71 14.01 5.11
CA ALA A 83 2.03 14.23 3.70
C ALA A 83 2.30 12.87 3.04
N MET A 84 2.22 12.82 1.72
CA MET A 84 2.48 11.61 0.96
C MET A 84 3.14 11.94 -0.39
N PRO A 85 4.14 11.15 -0.83
CA PRO A 85 4.71 11.27 -2.18
C PRO A 85 3.63 11.11 -3.25
N VAL A 86 3.70 11.89 -4.33
CA VAL A 86 2.68 11.87 -5.39
C VAL A 86 2.51 10.48 -6.01
N GLU A 87 3.58 9.68 -6.09
CA GLU A 87 3.52 8.30 -6.55
C GLU A 87 2.65 7.42 -5.68
N ALA A 88 2.75 7.59 -4.36
CA ALA A 88 1.97 6.86 -3.38
C ALA A 88 0.49 7.29 -3.39
N GLN A 89 0.23 8.60 -3.57
CA GLN A 89 -1.13 9.12 -3.73
C GLN A 89 -1.81 8.52 -4.97
N VAL A 90 -1.13 8.56 -6.13
CA VAL A 90 -1.64 7.97 -7.38
C VAL A 90 -1.79 6.44 -7.24
N HIS A 91 -0.87 5.77 -6.54
CA HIS A 91 -0.98 4.35 -6.24
C HIS A 91 -2.24 4.02 -5.41
N GLN A 92 -2.60 4.83 -4.41
CA GLN A 92 -3.84 4.59 -3.64
C GLN A 92 -5.09 4.68 -4.51
N ILE A 93 -5.16 5.65 -5.42
CA ILE A 93 -6.28 5.76 -6.38
C ILE A 93 -6.29 4.55 -7.33
N TRP A 94 -5.12 4.15 -7.84
CA TRP A 94 -4.97 2.99 -8.71
C TRP A 94 -5.39 1.68 -8.02
N TYR A 95 -5.03 1.52 -6.74
CA TYR A 95 -5.45 0.38 -5.92
C TYR A 95 -6.98 0.33 -5.77
N LEU A 96 -7.62 1.44 -5.44
CA LEU A 96 -9.08 1.49 -5.32
C LEU A 96 -9.78 1.25 -6.67
N ALA A 97 -9.15 1.60 -7.79
CA ALA A 97 -9.64 1.25 -9.12
C ALA A 97 -9.53 -0.26 -9.44
N LEU A 98 -8.53 -0.95 -8.87
CA LEU A 98 -8.39 -2.42 -8.98
C LEU A 98 -9.33 -3.18 -8.05
N TYR A 99 -9.65 -2.62 -6.89
CA TYR A 99 -10.45 -3.25 -5.84
C TYR A 99 -11.63 -2.37 -5.44
N PRO A 100 -12.54 -2.03 -6.37
CA PRO A 100 -13.66 -1.13 -6.08
C PRO A 100 -14.60 -1.66 -5.00
N GLU A 101 -14.63 -2.98 -4.78
CA GLU A 101 -15.37 -3.60 -3.68
C GLU A 101 -14.81 -3.27 -2.29
N LYS A 102 -13.59 -2.73 -2.20
CA LYS A 102 -12.98 -2.24 -0.95
C LYS A 102 -13.26 -0.77 -0.68
N LEU A 103 -13.90 -0.07 -1.62
CA LEU A 103 -14.28 1.32 -1.43
C LEU A 103 -15.52 1.39 -0.55
N ASP A 104 -15.57 2.39 0.33
CA ASP A 104 -16.77 2.69 1.08
C ASP A 104 -17.94 2.97 0.11
N PRO A 105 -19.11 2.30 0.25
CA PRO A 105 -20.26 2.53 -0.61
C PRO A 105 -20.76 3.97 -0.67
N ALA A 106 -20.45 4.80 0.34
CA ALA A 106 -20.78 6.22 0.37
C ALA A 106 -19.91 7.07 -0.57
N ILE A 107 -18.76 6.55 -1.02
CA ILE A 107 -17.86 7.26 -1.93
C ILE A 107 -18.19 6.90 -3.38
N SER A 108 -18.38 7.94 -4.22
CA SER A 108 -18.63 7.73 -5.64
C SER A 108 -17.43 7.06 -6.32
N ALA A 109 -17.66 5.88 -6.88
CA ALA A 109 -16.67 5.17 -7.68
C ALA A 109 -16.34 5.90 -8.99
N GLU A 110 -17.17 6.84 -9.44
CA GLU A 110 -16.99 7.57 -10.71
C GLU A 110 -15.67 8.34 -10.75
N THR A 111 -15.29 8.99 -9.65
CA THR A 111 -14.03 9.75 -9.56
C THR A 111 -12.82 8.84 -9.76
N ILE A 112 -12.84 7.67 -9.11
CA ILE A 112 -11.75 6.68 -9.20
C ILE A 112 -11.71 6.04 -10.59
N GLN A 113 -12.88 5.68 -11.14
CA GLN A 113 -13.00 5.13 -12.49
C GLN A 113 -12.57 6.13 -13.56
N SER A 114 -12.82 7.42 -13.36
CA SER A 114 -12.37 8.48 -14.29
C SER A 114 -10.85 8.58 -14.34
N ALA A 115 -10.17 8.35 -13.21
CA ALA A 115 -8.71 8.39 -13.12
C ALA A 115 -8.05 7.18 -13.80
N PHE A 116 -8.68 6.00 -13.73
CA PHE A 116 -8.20 4.75 -14.31
C PHE A 116 -9.34 3.94 -14.96
N PRO A 117 -9.79 4.35 -16.17
CA PRO A 117 -10.91 3.70 -16.83
C PRO A 117 -10.58 2.27 -17.23
N ASN A 118 -11.48 1.33 -16.93
CA ASN A 118 -11.39 -0.09 -17.27
C ASN A 118 -10.11 -0.79 -16.77
N LEU A 119 -9.49 -0.32 -15.69
CA LEU A 119 -8.19 -0.82 -15.25
C LEU A 119 -8.13 -2.35 -15.09
N ARG A 120 -9.17 -2.95 -14.53
CA ARG A 120 -9.25 -4.40 -14.26
C ARG A 120 -9.29 -5.28 -15.51
N SER A 121 -9.69 -4.73 -16.68
CA SER A 121 -9.74 -5.53 -17.92
C SER A 121 -8.38 -5.63 -18.61
N PHE A 122 -7.40 -4.81 -18.21
CA PHE A 122 -6.07 -4.85 -18.80
C PHE A 122 -5.19 -5.93 -18.18
N PRO A 123 -4.24 -6.50 -18.96
CA PRO A 123 -3.15 -7.32 -18.43
C PRO A 123 -2.33 -6.57 -17.36
N ARG A 124 -1.71 -7.33 -16.46
CA ARG A 124 -1.01 -6.77 -15.28
C ARG A 124 0.12 -5.79 -15.62
N ASP A 125 0.89 -6.07 -16.66
CA ASP A 125 1.94 -5.17 -17.14
C ASP A 125 1.36 -3.84 -17.64
N GLN A 126 0.22 -3.90 -18.33
CA GLN A 126 -0.49 -2.71 -18.79
C GLN A 126 -1.12 -1.92 -17.65
N GLN A 127 -1.67 -2.57 -16.62
CA GLN A 127 -2.14 -1.90 -15.40
C GLN A 127 -1.02 -1.07 -14.74
N LYS A 128 0.20 -1.63 -14.64
CA LYS A 128 1.38 -0.94 -14.12
C LYS A 128 1.86 0.19 -15.04
N ARG A 129 1.82 0.01 -16.36
CA ARG A 129 2.14 1.09 -17.32
C ARG A 129 1.18 2.27 -17.18
N LEU A 130 -0.11 2.01 -16.96
CA LEU A 130 -1.12 3.05 -16.72
C LEU A 130 -0.85 3.81 -15.42
N LEU A 131 -0.51 3.09 -14.33
CA LEU A 131 -0.05 3.70 -13.08
C LEU A 131 1.13 4.65 -13.32
N LEU A 132 2.19 4.17 -13.97
CA LEU A 132 3.37 4.98 -14.28
C LEU A 132 3.05 6.21 -15.14
N LYS A 133 2.16 6.05 -16.14
CA LYS A 133 1.69 7.18 -16.95
C LYS A 133 1.00 8.23 -16.08
N ARG A 134 0.12 7.82 -15.18
CA ARG A 134 -0.63 8.74 -14.31
C ARG A 134 0.28 9.44 -13.30
N ILE A 135 1.27 8.73 -12.76
CA ILE A 135 2.33 9.32 -11.92
C ILE A 135 3.07 10.43 -12.67
N LYS A 136 3.48 10.19 -13.92
CA LYS A 136 4.17 11.20 -14.73
C LYS A 136 3.31 12.43 -14.97
N MET A 137 2.01 12.25 -15.21
CA MET A 137 1.07 13.36 -15.37
C MET A 137 0.91 14.15 -14.06
N ALA A 138 0.74 13.46 -12.93
CA ALA A 138 0.60 14.09 -11.62
C ALA A 138 1.87 14.89 -11.24
N LYS A 139 3.06 14.37 -11.55
CA LYS A 139 4.33 15.09 -11.36
C LYS A 139 4.49 16.34 -12.22
N SER A 140 3.77 16.44 -13.34
CA SER A 140 3.78 17.64 -14.19
C SER A 140 2.75 18.68 -13.76
N ASP A 141 1.90 18.37 -12.78
CA ASP A 141 0.90 19.30 -12.24
C ASP A 141 1.54 20.16 -11.15
N ALA A 142 1.78 21.43 -11.46
CA ALA A 142 2.43 22.35 -10.55
C ALA A 142 1.57 22.67 -9.31
N GLU A 143 0.24 22.63 -9.41
CA GLU A 143 -0.63 22.87 -8.26
C GLU A 143 -0.50 21.71 -7.27
N LEU A 144 -0.63 20.48 -7.76
CA LEU A 144 -0.49 19.28 -6.95
C LEU A 144 0.89 19.16 -6.30
N MET A 145 1.95 19.48 -7.05
CA MET A 145 3.34 19.38 -6.56
C MET A 145 3.72 20.50 -5.56
N ASN A 146 2.96 21.60 -5.54
CA ASN A 146 3.15 22.67 -4.55
C ASN A 146 2.23 22.52 -3.32
N ASP A 147 1.33 21.54 -3.33
CA ASP A 147 0.47 21.26 -2.18
C ASP A 147 1.32 20.80 -0.98
N PRO A 148 1.13 21.36 0.24
CA PRO A 148 1.89 20.97 1.42
C PRO A 148 1.69 19.50 1.84
N LYS A 149 0.62 18.84 1.39
CA LYS A 149 0.37 17.40 1.58
C LYS A 149 1.13 16.53 0.56
N THR A 150 1.71 17.13 -0.48
CA THR A 150 2.55 16.40 -1.44
C THR A 150 4.00 16.45 -1.03
N GLU A 151 4.55 15.27 -0.72
CA GLU A 151 5.96 15.15 -0.40
C GLU A 151 6.83 15.12 -1.65
N ASN A 152 7.71 16.12 -1.78
CA ASN A 152 8.58 16.28 -2.95
C ASN A 152 9.95 15.58 -2.83
N ARG A 153 10.19 14.86 -1.73
CA ARG A 153 11.44 14.12 -1.52
C ARG A 153 11.46 12.87 -2.41
N PRO A 154 12.62 12.50 -2.96
CA PRO A 154 12.73 11.29 -3.76
C PRO A 154 12.49 10.04 -2.89
N LEU A 155 11.63 9.14 -3.36
CA LEU A 155 11.37 7.84 -2.72
C LEU A 155 12.59 6.92 -2.71
N ILE A 156 13.46 7.07 -3.70
CA ILE A 156 14.72 6.33 -3.80
C ILE A 156 15.82 7.36 -3.60
N ILE A 157 16.49 7.26 -2.46
CA ILE A 157 17.72 8.00 -2.23
C ILE A 157 18.76 7.36 -3.14
N GLY A 158 19.27 8.10 -4.13
CA GLY A 158 20.38 7.63 -4.96
C GLY A 158 21.52 7.22 -4.04
N TRP A 159 22.06 6.01 -4.21
CA TRP A 159 23.25 5.60 -3.49
C TRP A 159 24.39 6.51 -3.94
N PRO A 160 25.18 7.10 -3.01
CA PRO A 160 26.32 7.94 -3.37
C PRO A 160 27.40 7.16 -4.13
#